data_AF-A0AA38F429-F1
#
_entry.id   AF-A0AA38F429-F1
#
_cell.length_a   1.000
_cell.length_b   1.000
_cell.length_c   1.000
_cell.angle_alpha   90.00
_cell.angle_beta   90.00
_cell.angle_gamma   90.00
#
_symmetry.space_group_name_H-M   'P 1'
#
loop_
_entity.id
_entity.type
_entity.pdbx_description
1 polymer ?
#
loop_
_entity_poly.entity_id
_entity_poly.type
_entity_poly.pdbx_seq_one_letter_code
_entity_poly.pdbx_strand_id
1 'polypeptide(L)'
;EKELNQIKAPQYSAFPPGYELPPNIAIITLQELENQHTLLRLAHLYEVGEDDKFSVPATVDFQDLFQGRKIEEVVELNLSGAQKLSEIKPLVWQVEGEESVIHKSSKRIETKNGQYIVELAPMEIRTFELEFDG
;
A
#
# COMPACT_ATOMS: atom_id res chain seq x y z
N GLU A 1 -30.44 23.00 38.10
CA GLU A 1 -30.60 22.01 37.01
C GLU A 1 -29.46 21.00 37.07
N LYS A 2 -29.68 19.75 36.66
CA LYS A 2 -28.61 18.76 36.51
C LYS A 2 -27.84 19.06 35.23
N GLU A 3 -26.56 19.38 35.34
CA GLU A 3 -25.65 19.40 34.19
C GLU A 3 -25.67 18.01 33.54
N LEU A 4 -26.24 17.94 32.33
CA LEU A 4 -26.18 16.76 31.49
C LEU A 4 -24.74 16.63 31.01
N ASN A 5 -23.96 15.79 31.72
CA ASN A 5 -22.64 15.36 31.28
C ASN A 5 -22.69 14.99 29.79
N GLN A 6 -21.95 15.74 28.96
CA GLN A 6 -21.72 15.37 27.58
C GLN A 6 -20.95 14.05 27.56
N ILE A 7 -21.66 12.94 27.33
CA ILE A 7 -21.03 11.66 27.07
C ILE A 7 -20.35 11.79 25.70
N LYS A 8 -19.03 11.96 25.70
CA LYS A 8 -18.24 11.90 24.46
C LYS A 8 -18.42 10.50 23.86
N ALA A 9 -18.85 10.44 22.61
CA ALA A 9 -18.93 9.18 21.88
C ALA A 9 -17.53 8.53 21.82
N PRO A 10 -17.43 7.20 21.92
CA PRO A 10 -16.16 6.52 21.70
C PRO A 10 -15.67 6.81 20.27
N GLN A 11 -14.44 7.30 20.16
CA GLN A 11 -13.76 7.55 18.89
C GLN A 11 -12.66 6.52 18.73
N TYR A 12 -12.59 5.89 17.56
CA TYR A 12 -11.55 4.93 17.21
C TYR A 12 -10.88 5.34 15.90
N SER A 13 -9.56 5.20 15.85
CA SER A 13 -8.76 5.27 14.64
C SER A 13 -7.75 4.13 14.71
N ALA A 14 -7.61 3.39 13.61
CA ALA A 14 -6.54 2.41 13.47
C ALA A 14 -5.20 3.07 13.12
N PHE A 15 -5.23 4.26 12.51
CA PHE A 15 -4.02 5.03 12.24
C PHE A 15 -3.47 5.70 13.50
N PRO A 16 -2.13 5.85 13.59
CA PRO A 16 -1.51 6.61 14.67
C PRO A 16 -2.01 8.06 14.73
N PRO A 17 -2.04 8.68 15.92
CA PRO A 17 -2.47 10.07 16.06
C PRO A 17 -1.63 11.01 15.17
N GLY A 18 -2.30 11.75 14.29
CA GLY A 18 -1.64 12.71 13.38
C GLY A 18 -1.06 12.10 12.11
N TYR A 19 -1.20 10.78 11.90
CA TYR A 19 -0.88 10.14 10.63
C TYR A 19 -2.09 10.13 9.71
N GLU A 20 -1.85 10.52 8.45
CA GLU A 20 -2.80 10.41 7.35
C GLU A 20 -2.08 9.81 6.16
N LEU A 21 -2.80 9.03 5.35
CA LEU A 21 -2.25 8.56 4.08
C LEU A 21 -2.00 9.75 3.14
N PRO A 22 -1.04 9.63 2.21
CA PRO A 22 -0.93 10.59 1.12
C PRO A 22 -2.29 10.77 0.41
N PRO A 23 -2.70 12.00 0.07
CA PRO A 23 -4.03 12.28 -0.45
C PRO A 23 -4.34 11.61 -1.79
N ASN A 24 -3.31 11.19 -2.53
CA ASN A 24 -3.40 10.46 -3.78
C ASN A 24 -3.35 8.93 -3.62
N ILE A 25 -3.34 8.41 -2.38
CA ILE A 25 -3.32 6.98 -2.07
C ILE A 25 -4.56 6.59 -1.25
N ALA A 26 -5.15 5.44 -1.58
CA ALA A 26 -6.22 4.83 -0.78
C ALA A 26 -5.94 3.37 -0.44
N ILE A 27 -6.37 2.94 0.75
CA ILE A 27 -6.51 1.53 1.09
C ILE A 27 -7.83 1.04 0.48
N ILE A 28 -7.74 0.17 -0.53
CA ILE A 28 -8.91 -0.43 -1.18
C ILE A 28 -9.23 -1.83 -0.65
N THR A 29 -8.28 -2.47 0.05
CA THR A 29 -8.52 -3.71 0.77
C THR A 29 -7.64 -3.75 2.01
N LEU A 30 -8.24 -4.08 3.15
CA LEU A 30 -7.56 -4.49 4.37
C LEU A 30 -8.33 -5.68 4.93
N GLN A 31 -7.74 -6.87 4.86
CA GLN A 31 -8.41 -8.11 5.21
C GLN A 31 -7.47 -9.01 6.01
N GLU A 32 -7.92 -9.45 7.18
CA GLU A 32 -7.23 -10.48 7.96
C GLU A 32 -7.38 -11.85 7.27
N LEU A 33 -6.28 -12.59 7.20
CA LEU A 33 -6.17 -13.96 6.71
C LEU A 33 -5.86 -14.89 7.89
N GLU A 34 -5.67 -16.17 7.62
CA GLU A 34 -5.24 -17.13 8.65
C GLU A 34 -3.80 -16.87 9.11
N ASN A 35 -3.44 -17.40 10.28
CA ASN A 35 -2.06 -17.40 10.80
C ASN A 35 -1.40 -16.03 10.99
N GLN A 36 -2.15 -14.96 11.30
CA GLN A 36 -1.65 -13.58 11.46
C GLN A 36 -1.23 -12.89 10.16
N HIS A 37 -1.59 -13.46 9.01
CA HIS A 37 -1.40 -12.79 7.73
C HIS A 37 -2.52 -11.77 7.47
N THR A 38 -2.21 -10.70 6.77
CA THR A 38 -3.17 -9.67 6.36
C THR A 38 -2.93 -9.28 4.91
N LEU A 39 -4.01 -9.26 4.12
CA LEU A 39 -4.01 -8.76 2.76
C LEU A 39 -4.26 -7.25 2.75
N LEU A 40 -3.30 -6.49 2.25
CA LEU A 40 -3.38 -5.05 2.05
C LEU A 40 -3.33 -4.73 0.55
N ARG A 41 -4.26 -3.89 0.08
CA ARG A 41 -4.17 -3.29 -1.26
C ARG A 41 -4.20 -1.78 -1.17
N LEU A 42 -3.19 -1.16 -1.78
CA LEU A 42 -3.06 0.28 -1.94
C LEU A 42 -3.28 0.64 -3.40
N ALA A 43 -4.01 1.72 -3.65
CA ALA A 43 -4.28 2.24 -4.98
C ALA A 43 -3.88 3.71 -5.06
N HIS A 44 -3.20 4.08 -6.15
CA HIS A 44 -3.06 5.48 -6.52
C HIS A 44 -4.32 5.96 -7.23
N LEU A 45 -4.90 7.06 -6.77
CA LEU A 45 -6.23 7.51 -7.17
C LEU A 45 -6.28 8.27 -8.50
N TYR A 46 -5.16 8.83 -8.94
CA TYR A 46 -5.08 9.71 -10.11
C TYR A 46 -4.32 9.09 -11.28
N GLU A 47 -4.73 9.44 -12.49
CA GLU A 47 -4.01 9.16 -13.75
C GLU A 47 -2.92 10.20 -14.01
N VAL A 48 -1.92 9.85 -14.82
CA VAL A 48 -0.88 10.80 -15.25
C VAL A 48 -1.52 12.01 -15.92
N GLY A 49 -1.25 13.20 -15.39
CA GLY A 49 -1.74 14.47 -15.95
C GLY A 49 -3.19 14.83 -15.59
N GLU A 50 -3.87 14.05 -14.74
CA GLU A 50 -5.20 14.40 -14.24
C GLU A 50 -5.18 15.61 -13.30
N ASP A 51 -4.16 15.70 -12.43
CA ASP A 51 -3.94 16.79 -11.50
C ASP A 51 -2.43 17.07 -11.34
N ASP A 52 -2.03 18.35 -11.42
CA ASP A 52 -0.63 18.77 -11.37
C ASP A 52 0.09 18.39 -10.07
N LYS A 53 -0.65 18.20 -8.96
CA LYS A 53 -0.11 17.92 -7.63
C LYS A 53 -0.26 16.47 -7.23
N PHE A 54 -1.35 15.82 -7.64
CA PHE A 54 -1.70 14.48 -7.16
C PHE A 54 -1.41 13.36 -8.18
N SER A 55 -1.18 13.68 -9.45
CA SER A 55 -0.77 12.73 -10.48
C SER A 55 0.72 12.40 -10.50
N VAL A 56 1.38 12.48 -9.34
CA VAL A 56 2.80 12.18 -9.17
C VAL A 56 2.97 10.95 -8.27
N PRO A 57 4.05 10.17 -8.39
CA PRO A 57 4.29 9.03 -7.52
C PRO A 57 4.23 9.41 -6.03
N ALA A 58 3.62 8.54 -5.23
CA ALA A 58 3.52 8.73 -3.78
C ALA A 58 4.03 7.50 -3.03
N THR A 59 4.49 7.75 -1.81
CA THR A 59 5.18 6.76 -0.99
C THR A 59 4.44 6.54 0.32
N VAL A 60 4.35 5.29 0.74
CA VAL A 60 3.77 4.87 2.02
C VAL A 60 4.80 4.06 2.79
N ASP A 61 5.06 4.44 4.03
CA ASP A 61 5.85 3.66 4.99
C ASP A 61 4.90 2.79 5.83
N PHE A 62 5.07 1.47 5.78
CA PHE A 62 4.17 0.55 6.50
C PHE A 62 4.41 0.56 8.01
N GLN A 63 5.58 0.95 8.49
CA GLN A 63 5.85 1.13 9.91
C GLN A 63 5.08 2.32 10.46
N ASP A 64 4.99 3.40 9.69
CA ASP A 64 4.15 4.55 10.06
C ASP A 64 2.67 4.21 9.96
N LEU A 65 2.27 3.39 8.98
CA LEU A 65 0.88 2.98 8.80
C LEU A 65 0.37 2.08 9.95
N PHE A 66 1.22 1.16 10.42
CA PHE A 66 0.87 0.13 11.39
C PHE A 66 1.63 0.24 12.72
N GLN A 67 1.91 1.44 13.26
CA GLN A 67 2.68 1.59 14.50
C GLN A 67 2.14 0.80 15.72
N GLY A 68 0.87 0.40 15.70
CA GLY A 68 0.26 -0.44 16.74
C GLY A 68 0.60 -1.93 16.68
N ARG A 69 1.22 -2.42 15.61
CA ARG A 69 1.66 -3.83 15.44
C ARG A 69 3.01 -3.89 14.76
N LYS A 70 3.86 -4.84 15.11
CA LYS A 70 5.14 -5.00 14.42
C LYS A 70 4.93 -5.87 13.18
N ILE A 71 5.51 -5.44 12.06
CA ILE A 71 5.50 -6.22 10.82
C ILE A 71 6.75 -7.09 10.81
N GLU A 72 6.58 -8.40 10.61
CA GLU A 72 7.69 -9.37 10.51
C GLU A 72 8.10 -9.62 9.06
N GLU A 73 7.12 -9.77 8.17
CA GLU A 73 7.35 -9.97 6.74
C GLU A 73 6.35 -9.16 5.89
N VAL A 74 6.83 -8.70 4.72
CA VAL A 74 6.01 -8.09 3.67
C VAL A 74 6.32 -8.78 2.36
N VAL A 75 5.30 -9.35 1.73
CA VAL A 75 5.40 -10.02 0.43
C VAL A 75 4.48 -9.33 -0.56
N GLU A 76 5.03 -8.87 -1.68
CA GLU A 76 4.22 -8.35 -2.78
C GLU A 76 3.64 -9.49 -3.62
N LEU A 77 2.35 -9.40 -3.89
CA LEU A 77 1.57 -10.38 -4.65
C LEU A 77 1.06 -9.75 -5.96
N ASN A 78 0.55 -10.60 -6.85
CA ASN A 78 -0.25 -10.13 -7.98
C ASN A 78 -1.58 -9.51 -7.52
N LEU A 79 -2.30 -8.88 -8.45
CA LEU A 79 -3.58 -8.21 -8.16
C LEU A 79 -4.61 -9.15 -7.49
N SER A 80 -4.67 -10.41 -7.92
CA SER A 80 -5.57 -11.42 -7.34
C SER A 80 -5.19 -11.81 -5.91
N GLY A 81 -3.96 -11.53 -5.45
CA GLY A 81 -3.46 -11.93 -4.14
C GLY A 81 -3.18 -13.42 -4.03
N ALA A 82 -2.84 -14.09 -5.14
CA ALA A 82 -2.69 -15.55 -5.18
C ALA A 82 -1.24 -16.02 -5.40
N GLN A 83 -0.39 -15.18 -5.99
CA GLN A 83 0.98 -15.54 -6.36
C GLN A 83 1.94 -14.43 -5.99
N LYS A 84 3.13 -14.79 -5.52
CA LYS A 84 4.20 -13.83 -5.23
C LYS A 84 4.61 -13.13 -6.53
N LEU A 85 4.67 -11.80 -6.50
CA LEU A 85 5.01 -11.02 -7.69
C LEU A 85 6.42 -11.36 -8.20
N SER A 86 7.34 -11.70 -7.31
CA SER A 86 8.71 -12.13 -7.61
C SER A 86 8.81 -13.44 -8.41
N GLU A 87 7.76 -14.27 -8.38
CA GLU A 87 7.71 -15.56 -9.07
C GLU A 87 7.09 -15.45 -10.47
N ILE A 88 6.44 -14.32 -10.76
CA ILE A 88 5.76 -14.08 -12.03
C ILE A 88 6.79 -13.70 -13.10
N LYS A 89 6.74 -14.43 -14.22
CA LYS A 89 7.56 -14.17 -15.40
C LYS A 89 6.70 -13.56 -16.49
N PRO A 90 6.77 -12.24 -16.72
CA PRO A 90 6.01 -11.62 -17.80
C PRO A 90 6.54 -12.10 -19.15
N LEU A 91 5.63 -12.23 -20.12
CA LEU A 91 5.99 -12.47 -21.51
C LEU A 91 6.65 -11.20 -22.07
N VAL A 92 7.76 -11.37 -22.78
CA VAL A 92 8.46 -10.27 -23.44
C VAL A 92 7.95 -10.18 -24.87
N TRP A 93 7.24 -9.09 -25.17
CA TRP A 93 6.71 -8.81 -26.50
C TRP A 93 7.61 -7.81 -27.22
N GLN A 94 7.79 -8.02 -28.52
CA GLN A 94 8.36 -7.01 -29.42
C GLN A 94 7.20 -6.29 -30.11
N VAL A 95 7.01 -5.03 -29.77
CA VAL A 95 5.95 -4.19 -30.35
C VAL A 95 6.58 -3.32 -31.43
N GLU A 96 6.00 -3.35 -32.63
CA GLU A 96 6.50 -2.56 -33.76
C GLU A 96 6.35 -1.05 -33.45
N GLY A 97 7.45 -0.30 -33.55
CA GLY A 97 7.49 1.13 -33.25
C GLY A 97 7.86 1.49 -31.80
N GLU A 98 8.02 0.51 -30.90
CA GLU A 98 8.60 0.71 -29.58
C GLU A 98 10.03 0.17 -29.53
N GLU A 99 11.00 1.00 -29.17
CA GLU A 99 12.29 0.47 -28.71
C GLU A 99 12.02 -0.36 -27.47
N SER A 100 12.33 -1.66 -27.51
CA SER A 100 11.99 -2.66 -26.49
C SER A 100 12.08 -2.09 -25.07
N VAL A 101 10.96 -1.56 -24.57
CA VAL A 101 10.87 -1.06 -23.21
C VAL A 101 10.73 -2.31 -22.38
N ILE A 102 11.86 -2.79 -21.85
CA ILE A 102 11.79 -3.70 -20.73
C ILE A 102 11.09 -2.88 -19.65
N HIS A 103 9.79 -3.08 -19.47
CA HIS A 103 9.06 -2.68 -18.27
C HIS A 103 9.71 -3.44 -17.12
N LYS A 104 10.88 -2.97 -16.68
CA LYS A 104 11.44 -3.34 -15.41
C LYS A 104 10.38 -2.86 -14.44
N SER A 105 9.63 -3.79 -13.86
CA SER A 105 9.00 -3.57 -12.58
C SER A 105 10.16 -3.18 -11.66
N SER A 106 10.43 -1.88 -11.58
CA SER A 106 11.40 -1.33 -10.66
C SER A 106 11.01 -1.89 -9.31
N LYS A 107 11.92 -2.62 -8.66
CA LYS A 107 11.72 -3.05 -7.28
C LYS A 107 11.53 -1.78 -6.45
N ARG A 108 10.28 -1.38 -6.27
CA ARG A 108 9.82 -0.16 -5.59
C ARG A 108 9.46 -0.46 -4.14
N ILE A 109 10.03 -1.52 -3.58
CA ILE A 109 10.02 -1.79 -2.16
C ILE A 109 11.46 -1.64 -1.73
N GLU A 110 11.74 -0.57 -0.99
CA GLU A 110 13.03 -0.41 -0.35
C GLU A 110 12.92 -0.91 1.09
N THR A 111 13.70 -1.94 1.41
CA THR A 111 13.91 -2.35 2.80
C THR A 111 15.09 -1.59 3.38
N LYS A 112 14.85 -0.38 3.89
CA LYS A 112 15.89 0.43 4.56
C LYS A 112 15.80 0.22 6.06
N ASN A 113 16.83 -0.36 6.67
CA ASN A 113 16.92 -0.54 8.13
C ASN A 113 15.69 -1.25 8.77
N GLY A 114 15.03 -2.15 8.04
CA GLY A 114 13.82 -2.83 8.52
C GLY A 114 12.52 -2.04 8.31
N GLN A 115 12.55 -0.92 7.57
CA GLN A 115 11.36 -0.20 7.09
C GLN A 115 10.90 -0.75 5.73
N TYR A 116 9.60 -0.83 5.51
CA TYR A 116 8.96 -1.24 4.26
C TYR A 116 8.34 0.00 3.62
N ILE A 117 9.13 0.64 2.75
CA ILE A 117 8.73 1.85 2.03
C ILE A 117 8.27 1.45 0.63
N VAL A 118 7.00 1.77 0.32
CA VAL A 118 6.32 1.37 -0.91
C VAL A 118 5.96 2.61 -1.72
N GLU A 119 6.47 2.71 -2.94
CA GLU A 119 6.09 3.73 -3.92
C GLU A 119 4.97 3.22 -4.84
N LEU A 120 3.96 4.05 -5.11
CA LEU A 120 2.92 3.81 -6.11
C LEU A 120 2.98 4.91 -7.16
N ALA A 121 3.06 4.51 -8.43
CA ALA A 121 2.89 5.40 -9.57
C ALA A 121 1.40 5.70 -9.85
N PRO A 122 1.08 6.72 -10.65
CA PRO A 122 -0.28 6.99 -11.09
C PRO A 122 -1.00 5.74 -11.63
N MET A 123 -2.26 5.57 -11.21
CA MET A 123 -3.13 4.42 -11.49
C MET A 123 -2.60 3.04 -11.05
N GLU A 124 -1.52 2.97 -10.28
CA GLU A 124 -0.99 1.69 -9.80
C GLU A 124 -1.82 1.15 -8.63
N ILE A 125 -2.10 -0.16 -8.66
CA ILE A 125 -2.63 -0.91 -7.51
C ILE A 125 -1.60 -1.95 -7.13
N ARG A 126 -1.16 -1.91 -5.87
CA ARG A 126 -0.18 -2.86 -5.33
C ARG A 126 -0.82 -3.69 -4.22
N THR A 127 -0.58 -5.00 -4.28
CA THR A 127 -1.14 -6.00 -3.35
C THR A 127 -0.02 -6.55 -2.48
N PHE A 128 -0.22 -6.55 -1.18
CA PHE A 128 0.73 -7.02 -0.19
C PHE A 128 0.09 -8.01 0.75
N GLU A 129 0.84 -9.03 1.11
CA GLU A 129 0.59 -9.85 2.29
C GLU A 129 1.57 -9.41 3.38
N LEU A 130 1.01 -9.10 4.55
CA LEU A 130 1.75 -8.67 5.74
C LEU A 130 1.64 -9.75 6.81
N GLU A 131 2.76 -10.16 7.40
CA GLU A 131 2.80 -10.96 8.61
C GLU A 131 3.09 -10.04 9.80
N PHE A 132 2.24 -10.09 10.83
CA PHE A 132 2.42 -9.33 12.06
C PHE A 132 2.94 -10.22 13.19
N ASP A 133 3.60 -9.61 14.18
CA ASP A 133 3.91 -10.31 15.43
C ASP A 133 2.63 -10.65 16.23
N GLY A 134 2.67 -11.81 16.88
CA GLY A 134 1.56 -12.36 17.67
C GLY A 134 1.49 -11.91 19.12
#